data_AF-A0A946P2V5-F1
#
_entry.id   AF-A0A946P2V5-F1
#
_cell.length_a   1.000
_cell.length_b   1.000
_cell.length_c   1.000
_cell.angle_alpha   90.00
_cell.angle_beta   90.00
_cell.angle_gamma   90.00
#
_symmetry.space_group_name_H-M   'P 1'
#
loop_
_entity.id
_entity.type
_entity.pdbx_description
1 polymer ?
#
loop_
_entity_poly.entity_id
_entity_poly.type
_entity_poly.pdbx_seq_one_letter_code
_entity_poly.pdbx_strand_id
1 'polypeptide(L)'
;MPTFIDSYFRKRGVKGPWALSPFPSQQFQNIVIIPAYAELEYIGQTLDSLSLCEVDSFNNTMVIVVVNNEVGAPPNIIDNNQQTISNLNKRKDPFYLALIDASTNGMGIPKKHAGVGMARKIGMDLA
;
A
#
# COMPACT_ATOMS: atom_id res chain seq x y z
N MET A 1 -22.07 -21.85 -6.91
CA MET A 1 -22.32 -21.11 -5.66
C MET A 1 -21.31 -19.99 -5.57
N PRO A 2 -21.66 -18.75 -5.19
CA PRO A 2 -20.65 -17.72 -4.94
C PRO A 2 -19.77 -18.21 -3.81
N THR A 3 -18.45 -18.12 -3.97
CA THR A 3 -17.54 -18.47 -2.90
C THR A 3 -17.75 -17.51 -1.72
N PHE A 4 -17.41 -17.93 -0.49
CA PHE A 4 -17.53 -17.06 0.69
C PHE A 4 -16.81 -15.71 0.47
N ILE A 5 -15.71 -15.74 -0.29
CA ILE A 5 -14.89 -14.61 -0.74
C ILE A 5 -15.72 -13.63 -1.59
N ASP A 6 -16.49 -14.10 -2.57
CA ASP A 6 -17.36 -13.26 -3.41
C ASP A 6 -18.40 -12.50 -2.58
N SER A 7 -18.94 -13.15 -1.54
CA SER A 7 -19.93 -12.54 -0.65
C SER A 7 -19.32 -11.48 0.27
N TYR A 8 -18.06 -11.67 0.69
CA TYR A 8 -17.31 -10.71 1.49
C TYR A 8 -16.98 -9.46 0.68
N PHE A 9 -16.40 -9.59 -0.51
CA PHE A 9 -16.05 -8.44 -1.36
C PHE A 9 -17.29 -7.60 -1.73
N ARG A 10 -18.43 -8.25 -2.01
CA ARG A 10 -19.69 -7.52 -2.31
C ARG A 10 -20.20 -6.70 -1.13
N LYS A 11 -20.08 -7.21 0.10
CA LYS A 11 -20.64 -6.58 1.32
C LYS A 11 -19.67 -5.68 2.06
N ARG A 12 -18.38 -6.02 2.07
CA ARG A 12 -17.34 -5.42 2.92
C ARG A 12 -16.08 -5.03 2.18
N GLY A 13 -15.91 -5.43 0.93
CA GLY A 13 -14.76 -5.04 0.11
C GLY A 13 -14.63 -3.53 0.00
N VAL A 14 -13.41 -3.05 0.04
CA VAL A 14 -13.06 -1.66 -0.24
C VAL A 14 -13.60 -1.28 -1.62
N LYS A 15 -14.41 -0.21 -1.67
CA LYS A 15 -14.95 0.37 -2.91
C LYS A 15 -14.29 1.73 -3.11
N GLY A 16 -13.32 1.79 -4.00
CA GLY A 16 -12.59 3.02 -4.31
C GLY A 16 -11.68 2.85 -5.52
N PRO A 17 -11.00 3.93 -5.95
CA PRO A 17 -10.18 3.94 -7.17
C PRO A 17 -8.81 3.27 -6.99
N TRP A 18 -8.52 2.74 -5.80
CA TRP A 18 -7.23 2.18 -5.42
C TRP A 18 -6.90 0.90 -6.19
N ALA A 19 -5.64 0.80 -6.63
CA ALA A 19 -5.11 -0.36 -7.31
C ALA A 19 -3.64 -0.58 -6.93
N LEU A 20 -3.19 -1.83 -7.04
CA LEU A 20 -1.78 -2.18 -6.91
C LEU A 20 -1.00 -1.74 -8.14
N SER A 21 0.18 -1.16 -7.92
CA SER A 21 1.14 -0.80 -8.96
C SER A 21 2.58 -1.08 -8.50
N PRO A 22 3.38 -1.88 -9.23
CA PRO A 22 2.98 -2.69 -10.38
C PRO A 22 2.04 -3.84 -10.00
N PHE A 23 1.18 -4.25 -10.92
CA PHE A 23 0.27 -5.37 -10.69
C PHE A 23 1.04 -6.70 -10.68
N PRO A 24 0.88 -7.55 -9.67
CA PRO A 24 1.65 -8.78 -9.54
C PRO A 24 1.30 -9.80 -10.64
N SER A 25 2.32 -10.42 -11.24
CA SER A 25 2.16 -11.49 -12.23
C SER A 25 2.21 -12.90 -11.63
N GLN A 26 2.44 -13.00 -10.32
CA GLN A 26 2.53 -14.27 -9.59
C GLN A 26 1.82 -14.15 -8.24
N GLN A 27 1.61 -15.30 -7.59
CA GLN A 27 1.11 -15.35 -6.22
C GLN A 27 2.26 -15.29 -5.21
N PHE A 28 2.01 -14.65 -4.07
CA PHE A 28 2.98 -14.51 -2.98
C PHE A 28 2.48 -15.27 -1.75
N GLN A 29 3.41 -15.88 -1.01
CA GLN A 29 3.09 -16.61 0.23
C GLN A 29 3.06 -15.66 1.43
N ASN A 30 3.91 -14.64 1.40
CA ASN A 30 4.02 -13.65 2.46
C ASN A 30 3.69 -12.27 1.89
N ILE A 31 2.81 -11.55 2.58
CA ILE A 31 2.43 -10.19 2.19
C ILE A 31 2.57 -9.28 3.40
N VAL A 32 3.39 -8.23 3.26
CA VAL A 32 3.60 -7.21 4.28
C VAL A 32 2.89 -5.94 3.82
N ILE A 33 2.00 -5.39 4.65
CA ILE A 33 1.26 -4.17 4.33
C ILE A 33 1.73 -3.05 5.25
N ILE A 34 2.25 -1.98 4.66
CA ILE A 34 2.80 -0.83 5.38
C ILE A 34 1.98 0.41 5.02
N PRO A 35 1.12 0.92 5.92
CA PRO A 35 0.50 2.21 5.73
C PRO A 35 1.53 3.33 5.90
N ALA A 36 1.53 4.31 5.01
CA ALA A 36 2.47 5.43 5.00
C ALA A 36 1.73 6.76 4.88
N TYR A 37 1.87 7.63 5.89
CA TYR A 37 1.31 8.98 5.92
C TYR A 37 2.44 9.99 6.12
N ALA A 38 2.83 10.69 5.06
CA ALA A 38 3.96 11.63 5.07
C ALA A 38 5.29 11.02 5.60
N GLU A 39 5.58 9.78 5.22
CA GLU A 39 6.71 8.98 5.72
C GLU A 39 7.97 9.05 4.85
N LEU A 40 8.14 10.09 4.02
CA LEU A 40 9.26 10.23 3.06
C LEU A 40 10.64 9.91 3.66
N GLU A 41 10.89 10.36 4.90
CA GLU A 41 12.18 10.20 5.57
C GLU A 41 12.44 8.78 6.11
N TYR A 42 11.38 8.02 6.41
CA TYR A 42 11.47 6.78 7.18
C TYR A 42 11.06 5.52 6.41
N ILE A 43 10.16 5.65 5.43
CA ILE A 43 9.68 4.48 4.68
C ILE A 43 10.80 3.77 3.92
N GLY A 44 11.77 4.54 3.39
CA GLY A 44 12.97 3.97 2.76
C GLY A 44 13.78 3.13 3.73
N GLN A 45 14.05 3.67 4.93
CA GLN A 45 14.80 2.97 5.98
C GLN A 45 14.08 1.71 6.46
N THR A 46 12.75 1.75 6.52
CA THR A 46 11.92 0.59 6.86
C THR A 46 12.09 -0.52 5.81
N LEU A 47 12.02 -0.18 4.52
CA LEU A 47 12.21 -1.13 3.44
C LEU A 47 13.65 -1.68 3.39
N ASP A 48 14.65 -0.82 3.63
CA ASP A 48 16.04 -1.23 3.74
C ASP A 48 16.20 -2.24 4.89
N SER A 49 15.58 -2.01 6.04
CA SER A 49 15.62 -2.95 7.17
C SER A 49 14.97 -4.30 6.83
N LEU A 50 13.88 -4.30 6.07
CA LEU A 50 13.20 -5.51 5.61
C LEU A 50 14.06 -6.30 4.62
N SER A 51 14.84 -5.61 3.77
CA SER A 51 15.74 -6.24 2.80
C SER A 51 16.90 -6.98 3.46
N LEU A 52 17.21 -6.64 4.73
CA LEU A 52 18.27 -7.26 5.53
C LEU A 52 17.77 -8.42 6.38
N CYS A 53 16.47 -8.68 6.44
CA CYS A 53 15.94 -9.83 7.17
C CYS A 53 16.39 -11.14 6.52
N GLU A 54 16.83 -12.10 7.34
CA GLU A 54 17.06 -13.47 6.89
C GLU A 54 15.69 -14.14 6.69
N VAL A 55 15.35 -14.39 5.43
CA VAL A 55 14.14 -15.13 5.03
C VAL A 55 14.51 -16.23 4.05
N ASP A 56 13.78 -17.34 4.09
CA ASP A 56 14.04 -18.49 3.22
C ASP A 56 13.97 -18.14 1.72
N SER A 57 13.10 -17.18 1.35
CA SER A 57 13.04 -16.65 0.00
C SER A 57 12.27 -15.32 -0.09
N PHE A 58 12.92 -14.25 -0.54
CA PHE A 58 12.24 -12.99 -0.88
C PHE A 58 11.38 -13.08 -2.15
N ASN A 59 11.64 -14.07 -3.02
CA ASN A 59 10.88 -14.23 -4.28
C ASN A 59 9.40 -14.54 -4.04
N ASN A 60 9.05 -15.05 -2.86
CA ASN A 60 7.68 -15.37 -2.45
C ASN A 60 7.08 -14.32 -1.50
N THR A 61 7.76 -13.18 -1.32
CA THR A 61 7.34 -12.08 -0.45
C THR A 61 6.98 -10.85 -1.27
N MET A 62 5.79 -10.30 -1.01
CA MET A 62 5.35 -9.02 -1.52
C MET A 62 5.25 -8.01 -0.37
N VAL A 63 5.79 -6.82 -0.58
CA VAL A 63 5.63 -5.69 0.34
C VAL A 63 4.77 -4.64 -0.37
N ILE A 64 3.64 -4.31 0.25
CA ILE A 64 2.70 -3.32 -0.25
C ILE A 64 2.79 -2.09 0.64
N VAL A 65 3.22 -0.96 0.06
CA VAL A 65 3.15 0.34 0.74
C VAL A 65 1.89 1.07 0.31
N VAL A 66 1.03 1.36 1.28
CA VAL A 66 -0.21 2.12 1.07
C VAL A 66 0.07 3.56 1.44
N VAL A 67 0.40 4.39 0.46
CA VAL A 67 0.63 5.83 0.69
C VAL A 67 -0.73 6.50 0.78
N ASN A 68 -1.06 7.05 1.95
CA ASN A 68 -2.41 7.49 2.25
C ASN A 68 -2.47 8.90 2.82
N ASN A 69 -3.56 9.61 2.53
CA ASN A 69 -4.01 10.77 3.29
C ASN A 69 -5.53 10.94 3.16
N GLU A 70 -6.10 11.79 3.99
CA GLU A 70 -7.49 12.19 3.86
C GLU A 70 -7.73 13.10 2.65
N VAL A 71 -8.96 13.09 2.14
CA VAL A 71 -9.40 14.11 1.16
C VAL A 71 -9.25 15.50 1.78
N GLY A 72 -8.52 16.39 1.10
CA GLY A 72 -8.24 17.74 1.59
C GLY A 72 -7.17 17.78 2.68
N ALA A 73 -6.23 16.84 2.66
CA ALA A 73 -5.04 16.87 3.50
C ALA A 73 -4.19 18.14 3.25
N PRO A 74 -3.39 18.58 4.23
CA PRO A 74 -2.51 19.74 4.08
C PRO A 74 -1.52 19.60 2.91
N PRO A 75 -1.15 20.70 2.22
CA PRO A 75 -0.25 20.65 1.07
C PRO A 75 1.11 19.98 1.35
N ASN A 76 1.67 20.15 2.55
CA ASN A 76 2.92 19.51 2.94
C ASN A 76 2.81 17.97 3.03
N ILE A 77 1.64 17.44 3.40
CA ILE A 77 1.38 16.00 3.41
C ILE A 77 1.26 15.48 1.98
N ILE A 78 0.57 16.21 1.11
CA ILE A 78 0.42 15.85 -0.30
C ILE A 78 1.78 15.82 -1.00
N ASP A 79 2.59 16.86 -0.82
CA ASP A 79 3.94 16.95 -1.40
C ASP A 79 4.84 15.82 -0.90
N ASN A 80 4.85 15.56 0.42
CA ASN A 80 5.62 14.46 1.00
C ASN A 80 5.19 13.09 0.42
N ASN A 81 3.88 12.84 0.32
CA ASN A 81 3.35 11.60 -0.26
C ASN A 81 3.71 11.45 -1.74
N GLN A 82 3.66 12.52 -2.53
CA GLN A 82 4.06 12.50 -3.94
C GLN A 82 5.56 12.18 -4.10
N GLN A 83 6.42 12.79 -3.29
CA GLN A 83 7.85 12.48 -3.26
C GLN A 83 8.09 11.04 -2.82
N THR A 84 7.34 10.57 -1.82
CA THR A 84 7.39 9.18 -1.34
C THR A 84 7.09 8.20 -2.47
N ILE A 85 5.98 8.39 -3.19
CA ILE A 85 5.61 7.54 -4.34
C ILE A 85 6.69 7.58 -5.42
N SER A 86 7.24 8.76 -5.74
CA SER A 86 8.29 8.90 -6.75
C SER A 86 9.57 8.14 -6.37
N ASN A 87 9.96 8.19 -5.10
CA ASN A 87 11.13 7.50 -4.59
C ASN A 87 10.92 5.99 -4.60
N LEU A 88 9.78 5.53 -4.08
CA LEU A 88 9.46 4.10 -4.00
C LEU A 88 9.36 3.44 -5.39
N ASN A 89 8.80 4.12 -6.39
CA ASN A 89 8.73 3.59 -7.77
C ASN A 89 10.12 3.38 -8.42
N LYS A 90 11.16 4.04 -7.93
CA LYS A 90 12.54 3.91 -8.45
C LYS A 90 13.36 2.89 -7.67
N ARG A 91 12.85 2.41 -6.52
CA ARG A 91 13.57 1.45 -5.69
C ARG A 91 13.66 0.10 -6.36
N LYS A 92 14.71 -0.62 -5.99
CA LYS A 92 14.93 -2.02 -6.36
C LYS A 92 15.19 -2.76 -5.06
N ASP A 93 14.23 -3.58 -4.67
CA ASP A 93 14.26 -4.35 -3.44
C ASP A 93 14.36 -5.85 -3.79
N PRO A 94 14.85 -6.71 -2.88
CA PRO A 94 14.95 -8.15 -3.11
C PRO A 94 13.58 -8.85 -3.12
N PHE A 95 12.55 -8.21 -2.57
CA PHE A 95 11.15 -8.63 -2.59
C PHE A 95 10.35 -7.87 -3.65
N TYR A 96 9.14 -8.34 -3.96
CA TYR A 96 8.24 -7.62 -4.84
C TYR A 96 7.64 -6.42 -4.12
N LEU A 97 8.11 -5.21 -4.45
CA LEU A 97 7.55 -3.97 -3.93
C LEU A 97 6.37 -3.52 -4.81
N ALA A 98 5.22 -3.34 -4.18
CA ALA A 98 4.03 -2.76 -4.79
C ALA A 98 3.56 -1.53 -3.99
N LEU A 99 2.91 -0.62 -4.70
CA LEU A 99 2.34 0.60 -4.14
C LEU A 99 0.84 0.62 -4.35
N ILE A 100 0.14 1.16 -3.36
CA ILE A 100 -1.23 1.62 -3.50
C ILE A 100 -1.24 3.11 -3.20
N ASP A 101 -1.60 3.91 -4.20
CA ASP A 101 -1.79 5.34 -4.03
C ASP A 101 -3.20 5.61 -3.51
N ALA A 102 -3.31 5.92 -2.23
CA ALA A 102 -4.51 6.41 -1.55
C ALA A 102 -4.33 7.87 -1.09
N SER A 103 -3.56 8.64 -1.85
CA SER A 103 -3.06 9.95 -1.43
C SER A 103 -3.31 11.08 -2.44
N THR A 104 -3.05 10.81 -3.73
CA THR A 104 -3.13 11.81 -4.78
C THR A 104 -4.57 12.27 -5.03
N ASN A 105 -4.72 13.29 -5.89
CA ASN A 105 -6.02 13.90 -6.13
C ASN A 105 -7.04 12.87 -6.65
N GLY A 106 -8.19 12.77 -5.99
CA GLY A 106 -9.20 11.75 -6.27
C GLY A 106 -8.95 10.37 -5.64
N MET A 107 -7.75 10.12 -5.10
CA MET A 107 -7.34 8.87 -4.45
C MET A 107 -7.36 8.95 -2.92
N GLY A 108 -7.43 10.16 -2.36
CA GLY A 108 -7.48 10.37 -0.91
C GLY A 108 -8.62 9.62 -0.21
N ILE A 109 -8.36 9.15 1.00
CA ILE A 109 -9.35 8.44 1.82
C ILE A 109 -10.39 9.45 2.34
N PRO A 110 -11.71 9.16 2.21
CA PRO A 110 -12.74 10.05 2.77
C PRO A 110 -12.52 10.30 4.27
N LYS A 111 -12.62 11.55 4.74
CA LYS A 111 -12.32 11.95 6.13
C LYS A 111 -12.97 11.07 7.21
N LYS A 112 -14.21 10.63 6.98
CA LYS A 112 -14.97 9.72 7.87
C LYS A 112 -14.28 8.36 8.12
N HIS A 113 -13.35 7.98 7.26
CA HIS A 113 -12.57 6.74 7.33
C HIS A 113 -11.06 7.02 7.29
N ALA A 114 -10.65 8.28 7.41
CA ALA A 114 -9.25 8.66 7.39
C ALA A 114 -8.56 8.11 8.65
N GLY A 115 -7.55 7.27 8.44
CA GLY A 115 -6.79 6.62 9.50
C GLY A 115 -6.10 5.36 9.00
N VAL A 116 -5.12 4.90 9.78
CA VAL A 116 -4.29 3.74 9.44
C VAL A 116 -5.10 2.45 9.26
N GLY A 117 -6.26 2.33 9.91
CA GLY A 117 -7.15 1.17 9.75
C GLY A 117 -7.68 1.01 8.33
N MET A 118 -8.06 2.12 7.68
CA MET A 118 -8.54 2.08 6.29
C MET A 118 -7.40 1.79 5.32
N ALA A 119 -6.21 2.38 5.52
CA ALA A 119 -5.04 2.09 4.71
C ALA A 119 -4.66 0.60 4.76
N ARG A 120 -4.65 -0.01 5.96
CA ARG A 120 -4.44 -1.46 6.11
C ARG A 120 -5.51 -2.27 5.38
N LYS A 121 -6.78 -1.89 5.51
CA LYS A 121 -7.88 -2.57 4.84
C LYS A 121 -7.76 -2.49 3.31
N ILE A 122 -7.40 -1.32 2.77
CA ILE A 122 -7.15 -1.14 1.32
C ILE A 122 -6.02 -2.08 0.87
N GLY A 123 -4.92 -2.13 1.61
CA GLY A 123 -3.82 -3.06 1.33
C GLY A 123 -4.26 -4.52 1.38
N MET A 124 -5.01 -4.92 2.40
CA MET A 124 -5.45 -6.31 2.60
C MET A 124 -6.45 -6.78 1.54
N ASP A 125 -7.40 -5.92 1.14
CA ASP A 125 -8.43 -6.27 0.16
C ASP A 125 -7.87 -6.34 -1.27
N LEU A 126 -6.75 -5.66 -1.55
CA LEU A 126 -6.14 -5.61 -2.89
C LEU A 126 -4.97 -6.59 -3.10
N ALA A 127 -4.41 -7.12 -2.01
CA ALA A 127 -3.31 -8.09 -2.00
C ALA A 127 -3.72 -9.48 -2.51
#